data_AF-A0A9W4KUI9-F1
#
_entry.id   AF-A0A9W4KUI9-F1
#
_cell.length_a   1.000
_cell.length_b   1.000
_cell.length_c   1.000
_cell.angle_alpha   90.00
_cell.angle_beta   90.00
_cell.angle_gamma   90.00
#
_symmetry.space_group_name_H-M   'P 1'
#
loop_
_entity.id
_entity.type
_entity.pdbx_description
1 polymer ?
#
loop_
_entity_poly.entity_id
_entity_poly.type
_entity_poly.pdbx_seq_one_letter_code
_entity_poly.pdbx_strand_id
1 'polypeptide(L)'
;MITINNMTYEIIEDEREGYNEEAFKARYSEILTKYDYIVGDWGYGQLRLRGFFDDSNQKATFDTKISTLSEYLYEYCNFGCPYFVVKKVKK
;
A
#
# COMPACT_ATOMS: atom_id res chain seq x y z
N MET A 1 4.09 -13.08 4.30
CA MET A 1 3.66 -13.08 2.89
C MET A 1 2.17 -13.36 2.84
N ILE A 2 1.44 -12.64 1.99
CA ILE A 2 -0.02 -12.66 1.91
C ILE A 2 -0.39 -13.00 0.48
N THR A 3 -1.35 -13.90 0.29
CA THR A 3 -1.85 -14.25 -1.04
C THR A 3 -3.29 -13.80 -1.18
N ILE A 4 -3.56 -12.97 -2.19
CA ILE A 4 -4.91 -12.49 -2.53
C ILE A 4 -5.05 -12.43 -4.04
N ASN A 5 -6.16 -12.94 -4.59
CA ASN A 5 -6.45 -12.99 -6.03
C ASN A 5 -5.27 -13.54 -6.87
N ASN A 6 -4.66 -14.64 -6.41
CA ASN A 6 -3.51 -15.26 -7.08
C ASN A 6 -2.23 -14.40 -7.13
N MET A 7 -2.22 -13.27 -6.43
CA MET A 7 -1.08 -12.37 -6.27
C MET A 7 -0.47 -12.59 -4.90
N THR A 8 0.86 -12.61 -4.84
CA THR A 8 1.59 -12.70 -3.57
C THR A 8 2.15 -11.34 -3.21
N TYR A 9 1.95 -10.94 -1.97
CA TYR A 9 2.41 -9.69 -1.40
C TYR A 9 3.30 -9.96 -0.19
N GLU A 10 4.33 -9.16 -0.02
CA GLU A 10 5.23 -9.16 1.13
C GLU A 10 5.08 -7.85 1.87
N ILE A 11 4.95 -7.91 3.20
CA ILE A 11 4.95 -6.71 4.03
C ILE A 11 6.40 -6.25 4.11
N ILE A 12 6.67 -5.06 3.59
CA ILE A 12 8.00 -4.46 3.63
C ILE A 12 8.11 -3.41 4.73
N GLU A 13 6.97 -2.87 5.18
CA GLU A 13 6.88 -1.87 6.22
C GLU A 13 5.55 -2.03 6.95
N ASP A 14 5.58 -1.99 8.28
CA ASP A 14 4.41 -2.04 9.14
C ASP A 14 4.63 -1.09 10.31
N GLU A 15 4.08 0.10 10.20
CA GLU A 15 4.25 1.17 11.17
C GLU A 15 3.09 1.13 12.16
N ARG A 16 3.42 1.01 13.45
CA ARG A 16 2.45 0.94 14.57
C ARG A 16 1.48 -0.24 14.45
N GLU A 17 1.93 -1.38 13.95
CA GLU A 17 1.12 -2.59 13.79
C GLU A 17 -0.18 -2.31 13.01
N GLY A 18 -0.06 -1.46 11.99
CA GLY A 18 -1.18 -1.04 11.15
C GLY A 18 -1.68 -2.15 10.23
N TYR A 19 -0.87 -3.17 9.97
CA TYR A 19 -1.28 -4.29 9.13
C TYR A 19 -2.36 -5.15 9.79
N ASN A 20 -3.52 -5.22 9.14
CA ASN A 20 -4.59 -6.15 9.50
C ASN A 20 -5.01 -6.92 8.25
N GLU A 21 -4.81 -8.25 8.27
CA GLU A 21 -5.06 -9.11 7.12
C GLU A 21 -6.54 -9.12 6.69
N GLU A 22 -7.48 -9.16 7.64
CA GLU A 22 -8.91 -9.17 7.35
C GLU A 22 -9.36 -7.85 6.74
N ALA A 23 -8.91 -6.72 7.31
CA ALA A 23 -9.22 -5.39 6.78
C ALA A 23 -8.61 -5.17 5.40
N PHE A 24 -7.36 -5.62 5.20
CA PHE A 24 -6.69 -5.56 3.90
C PHE A 24 -7.46 -6.36 2.86
N LYS A 25 -7.80 -7.63 3.14
CA LYS A 25 -8.58 -8.49 2.25
C LYS A 25 -9.96 -7.90 1.93
N ALA A 26 -10.64 -7.33 2.92
CA ALA A 26 -11.97 -6.76 2.76
C ALA A 26 -11.99 -5.48 1.91
N ARG A 27 -10.92 -4.67 1.95
CA ARG A 27 -10.78 -3.43 1.16
C ARG A 27 -10.03 -3.60 -0.14
N TYR A 28 -9.38 -4.73 -0.34
CA TYR A 28 -8.65 -5.01 -1.56
C TYR A 28 -9.55 -4.97 -2.79
N SER A 29 -9.08 -4.32 -3.85
CA SER A 29 -9.75 -4.26 -5.13
C SER A 29 -8.82 -4.77 -6.23
N GLU A 30 -9.35 -5.48 -7.21
CA GLU A 30 -8.58 -6.00 -8.35
C GLU A 30 -7.83 -4.91 -9.12
N ILE A 31 -8.32 -3.67 -9.11
CA ILE A 31 -7.61 -2.53 -9.71
C ILE A 31 -6.22 -2.31 -9.07
N LEU A 32 -6.00 -2.76 -7.84
CA LEU A 32 -4.73 -2.64 -7.13
C LEU A 32 -3.67 -3.62 -7.64
N THR A 33 -4.07 -4.69 -8.33
CA THR A 33 -3.16 -5.72 -8.88
C THR A 33 -2.16 -5.16 -9.88
N LYS A 34 -2.49 -4.02 -10.52
CA LYS A 34 -1.63 -3.35 -11.52
C LYS A 34 -0.41 -2.67 -10.91
N TYR A 35 -0.47 -2.32 -9.63
CA TYR A 35 0.60 -1.61 -8.92
C TYR A 35 1.65 -2.57 -8.36
N ASP A 36 2.87 -2.07 -8.19
CA ASP A 36 3.98 -2.84 -7.62
C ASP A 36 3.94 -2.84 -6.08
N TYR A 37 3.40 -1.76 -5.49
CA TYR A 37 3.25 -1.57 -4.05
C TYR A 37 1.80 -1.19 -3.74
N ILE A 38 1.33 -1.61 -2.57
CA ILE A 38 0.06 -1.17 -2.00
C ILE A 38 0.35 -0.65 -0.61
N VAL A 39 -0.12 0.55 -0.34
CA VAL A 39 -0.02 1.22 0.95
C VAL A 39 -1.39 1.18 1.58
N GLY A 40 -1.46 0.69 2.81
CA GLY A 40 -2.65 0.74 3.63
C GLY A 40 -2.45 1.73 4.76
N ASP A 41 -3.23 2.81 4.79
CA ASP A 41 -3.16 3.81 5.85
C ASP A 41 -4.52 3.94 6.55
N TRP A 42 -4.48 4.26 7.85
CA TRP A 42 -5.68 4.38 8.68
C TRP A 42 -6.08 5.83 8.89
N GLY A 43 -6.82 6.39 7.93
CA GLY A 43 -7.42 7.71 8.05
C GLY A 43 -8.74 7.66 8.83
N TYR A 44 -8.84 8.39 9.95
CA TYR A 44 -10.06 8.48 10.77
C TYR A 44 -10.66 7.10 11.17
N GLY A 45 -9.80 6.11 11.40
CA GLY A 45 -10.22 4.74 11.75
C GLY A 45 -10.71 3.89 10.58
N GLN A 46 -10.60 4.38 9.34
CA GLN A 46 -10.90 3.61 8.14
C GLN A 46 -9.64 3.30 7.35
N LEU A 47 -9.49 2.02 6.98
CA LEU A 47 -8.40 1.59 6.11
C LEU A 47 -8.62 2.09 4.68
N ARG A 48 -7.64 2.82 4.18
CA ARG A 48 -7.53 3.27 2.79
C ARG A 48 -6.42 2.48 2.12
N LEU A 49 -6.68 1.94 0.94
CA LEU A 49 -5.65 1.27 0.14
C LEU A 49 -5.31 2.13 -1.07
N ARG A 50 -4.04 2.43 -1.24
CA ARG A 50 -3.51 3.20 -2.37
C ARG A 50 -2.41 2.39 -3.06
N GLY A 51 -2.48 2.33 -4.39
CA GLY A 51 -1.48 1.65 -5.20
C GLY A 51 -0.37 2.59 -5.65
N PHE A 52 0.87 2.12 -5.56
CA PHE A 52 2.07 2.81 -6.02
C PHE A 52 2.90 1.92 -6.95
N PHE A 53 3.54 2.52 -7.93
CA PHE A 53 4.48 1.88 -8.82
C PHE A 53 5.90 2.01 -8.30
N ASP A 54 6.75 1.07 -8.72
CA ASP A 54 8.18 1.22 -8.54
C ASP A 54 8.69 2.46 -9.30
N ASP A 55 9.69 3.14 -8.76
CA ASP A 55 10.26 4.33 -9.40
C ASP A 55 10.81 4.06 -10.80
N SER A 56 11.23 2.81 -11.04
CA SER A 56 11.75 2.33 -12.33
C SER A 56 10.65 1.97 -13.34
N ASN A 57 9.37 1.96 -12.93
CA ASN A 57 8.28 1.55 -13.78
C ASN A 57 7.88 2.67 -14.75
N GLN A 58 7.90 2.40 -16.06
CA GLN A 58 7.54 3.38 -17.09
C GLN A 58 6.08 3.86 -17.01
N LYS A 59 5.21 3.11 -16.30
CA LYS A 59 3.81 3.51 -16.07
C LYS A 59 3.64 4.42 -14.84
N ALA A 60 4.69 4.66 -14.07
CA ALA A 60 4.64 5.50 -12.88
C ALA A 60 4.55 6.98 -13.26
N THR A 61 3.43 7.61 -12.92
CA THR A 61 3.34 9.08 -12.86
C THR A 61 3.99 9.57 -11.57
N PHE A 62 4.37 10.86 -11.50
CA PHE A 62 5.02 11.43 -10.33
C PHE A 62 4.28 11.08 -9.02
N ASP A 63 2.96 11.30 -8.95
CA ASP A 63 2.12 11.05 -7.77
C ASP A 63 1.87 9.56 -7.43
N THR A 64 2.27 8.65 -8.31
CA THR A 64 2.06 7.20 -8.11
C THR A 64 3.37 6.46 -7.88
N LYS A 65 4.48 7.18 -7.71
CA LYS A 65 5.78 6.60 -7.40
C LYS A 65 5.92 6.28 -5.93
N ILE A 66 6.57 5.16 -5.61
CA ILE A 66 6.83 4.80 -4.21
C ILE A 66 7.72 5.83 -3.51
N SER A 67 8.57 6.56 -4.25
CA SER A 67 9.36 7.67 -3.71
C SER A 67 8.54 8.83 -3.14
N THR A 68 7.32 9.06 -3.63
CA THR A 68 6.42 10.10 -3.12
C THR A 68 5.53 9.61 -1.97
N LEU A 69 5.77 8.39 -1.47
CA LEU A 69 5.00 7.82 -0.37
C LEU A 69 5.07 8.69 0.90
N SER A 70 6.25 9.20 1.24
CA SER A 70 6.43 10.02 2.44
C SER A 70 5.60 11.30 2.39
N GLU A 71 5.51 11.92 1.21
CA GLU A 71 4.67 13.11 0.98
C GLU A 71 3.19 12.73 1.10
N TYR A 72 2.76 11.62 0.48
CA TYR A 72 1.40 11.11 0.61
C TYR A 72 1.01 10.86 2.08
N LEU A 73 1.87 10.19 2.85
CA LEU A 73 1.60 9.94 4.26
C LEU A 73 1.54 11.27 5.03
N TYR A 74 2.45 12.20 4.78
CA TYR A 74 2.42 13.51 5.44
C TYR A 74 1.14 14.30 5.14
N GLU A 75 0.64 14.28 3.90
CA GLU A 75 -0.56 15.00 3.50
C GLU A 75 -1.86 14.34 3.99
N TYR A 76 -1.93 13.01 3.96
CA TYR A 76 -3.19 12.28 4.18
C TYR A 76 -3.24 11.52 5.51
N CYS A 77 -2.10 11.13 6.07
CA CYS A 77 -1.94 10.30 7.26
C CYS A 77 -1.24 11.14 8.33
N ASN A 78 -2.04 11.96 9.05
CA ASN A 78 -1.61 12.84 10.14
C ASN A 78 -0.61 12.15 11.11
N PHE A 79 0.18 12.95 11.83
CA PHE A 79 1.17 12.46 12.79
C PHE A 79 0.67 11.30 13.66
N GLY A 80 1.32 10.16 13.52
CA GLY A 80 1.04 8.94 14.28
C GLY A 80 -0.09 8.06 13.76
N CYS A 81 -0.57 8.31 12.55
CA CYS A 81 -1.46 7.43 11.82
C CYS A 81 -0.75 6.08 11.52
N PRO A 82 -1.34 4.93 11.90
CA PRO A 82 -0.78 3.62 11.57
C PRO A 82 -0.93 3.39 10.06
N TYR A 83 0.09 2.77 9.47
CA TYR A 83 0.08 2.39 8.07
C TYR A 83 0.99 1.20 7.82
N PHE A 84 0.81 0.57 6.67
CA PHE A 84 1.66 -0.52 6.22
C PHE A 84 1.90 -0.43 4.72
N VAL A 85 2.99 -1.02 4.27
CA VAL A 85 3.34 -1.11 2.86
C VAL A 85 3.56 -2.57 2.51
N VAL A 86 2.83 -3.03 1.50
CA VAL A 86 3.02 -4.35 0.92
C VAL A 86 3.55 -4.24 -0.50
N LYS A 87 4.61 -4.99 -0.79
CA LYS A 87 5.21 -5.12 -2.12
C LYS A 87 4.68 -6.37 -2.80
N LYS A 88 4.28 -6.25 -4.05
CA LYS A 88 3.92 -7.38 -4.90
C LYS A 88 5.17 -8.20 -5.21
N VAL A 89 5.15 -9.47 -4.84
CA VAL A 89 6.20 -10.43 -5.19
C VAL A 89 6.02 -10.83 -6.65
N LYS A 90 6.97 -10.46 -7.50
CA LYS A 90 7.04 -10.95 -8.88
C LYS A 90 7.66 -12.34 -8.83
N LYS A 91 6.91 -13.35 -9.25
CA LYS A 91 7.46 -14.68 -9.55
C LYS A 91 8.20 -14.65 -10.88
#